data_AF-A0A8H4TJK1-F1
#
_entry.id   AF-A0A8H4TJK1-F1
#
_cell.length_a   1.000
_cell.length_b   1.000
_cell.length_c   1.000
_cell.angle_alpha   90.00
_cell.angle_beta   90.00
_cell.angle_gamma   90.00
#
_symmetry.space_group_name_H-M   'P 1'
#
loop_
_entity.id
_entity.type
_entity.pdbx_description
1 polymer ?
#
loop_
_entity_poly.entity_id
_entity_poly.type
_entity_poly.pdbx_seq_one_letter_code
_entity_poly.pdbx_strand_id
1 'polypeptide(L)'
;MSFSFVTSNTFSYDTFYREAMTHGEGDFLAFSFFLWFEPKYTLAELKTLVAPLFQAWKDFEIEFNGTESEHESHYGTQAAGFPSEVVGGSKTETAGRLFPTENFQDAAKFNKSFDVLKSLSDKGGQIIGFGITGGPGPYPDKAVNPAWRGSAMWAISVIVTDQVDGVLAQNGRLLRILNT
;
A
#
# COMPACT_ATOMS: atom_id res chain seq x y z
N MET A 1 -13.11 8.19 -4.02
CA MET A 1 -11.78 7.54 -4.03
C MET A 1 -11.19 7.60 -5.45
N SER A 2 -9.90 7.95 -5.61
CA SER A 2 -9.24 8.10 -6.91
C SER A 2 -8.39 6.87 -7.22
N PHE A 3 -8.47 6.35 -8.44
CA PHE A 3 -7.74 5.20 -8.94
C PHE A 3 -7.01 5.52 -10.24
N SER A 4 -5.89 4.84 -10.48
CA SER A 4 -5.18 4.89 -11.77
C SER A 4 -4.78 3.49 -12.19
N PHE A 5 -5.05 3.13 -13.44
CA PHE A 5 -4.63 1.86 -14.05
C PHE A 5 -3.64 2.12 -15.16
N VAL A 6 -2.52 1.40 -15.10
CA VAL A 6 -1.45 1.60 -16.07
C VAL A 6 -0.69 0.28 -16.28
N THR A 7 -0.38 -0.10 -17.51
CA THR A 7 0.30 -1.38 -17.83
C THR A 7 1.55 -1.15 -18.67
N SER A 8 2.50 -2.09 -18.68
CA SER A 8 3.67 -2.08 -19.57
C SER A 8 4.30 -3.47 -19.74
N ASN A 9 4.85 -3.78 -20.91
CA ASN A 9 5.40 -5.11 -21.23
C ASN A 9 6.81 -5.43 -20.69
N THR A 10 7.37 -4.66 -19.75
CA THR A 10 8.84 -4.72 -19.47
C THR A 10 9.27 -5.00 -18.03
N PHE A 11 8.39 -5.47 -17.13
CA PHE A 11 8.72 -5.61 -15.70
C PHE A 11 8.83 -7.04 -15.15
N SER A 12 9.57 -7.19 -14.04
CA SER A 12 9.78 -8.44 -13.29
C SER A 12 8.97 -8.58 -12.00
N TYR A 13 8.16 -7.58 -11.64
CA TYR A 13 7.18 -7.70 -10.57
C TYR A 13 5.84 -8.08 -11.20
N ASP A 14 5.10 -8.96 -10.54
CA ASP A 14 3.80 -9.43 -11.05
C ASP A 14 2.76 -8.32 -10.90
N THR A 15 2.62 -7.70 -9.72
CA THR A 15 1.71 -6.58 -9.48
C THR A 15 2.40 -5.50 -8.64
N PHE A 16 2.16 -4.22 -8.94
CA PHE A 16 2.49 -3.11 -8.05
C PHE A 16 1.24 -2.27 -7.80
N TYR A 17 0.89 -2.07 -6.52
CA TYR A 17 -0.09 -1.05 -6.13
C TYR A 17 0.36 -0.31 -4.88
N ARG A 18 -0.08 0.94 -4.75
CA ARG A 18 0.14 1.76 -3.55
C ARG A 18 -1.20 2.12 -2.94
N GLU A 19 -1.37 1.90 -1.66
CA GLU A 19 -2.55 2.34 -0.92
C GLU A 19 -2.13 3.27 0.22
N ALA A 20 -3.02 4.16 0.62
CA ALA A 20 -2.78 5.05 1.74
C ALA A 20 -4.05 5.24 2.58
N MET A 21 -3.87 5.18 3.90
CA MET A 21 -4.84 5.63 4.89
C MET A 21 -4.32 6.91 5.54
N THR A 22 -5.08 7.99 5.45
CA THR A 22 -4.68 9.31 5.94
C THR A 22 -5.79 9.99 6.72
N HIS A 23 -5.46 10.61 7.85
CA HIS A 23 -6.37 11.51 8.56
C HIS A 23 -6.29 12.94 8.02
N GLY A 24 -7.44 13.61 7.97
CA GLY A 24 -7.56 15.05 7.71
C GLY A 24 -8.08 15.79 8.94
N GLU A 25 -8.73 16.94 8.74
CA GLU A 25 -9.32 17.71 9.83
C GLU A 25 -10.50 16.96 10.48
N GLY A 26 -10.57 17.00 11.81
CA GLY A 26 -11.60 16.32 12.60
C GLY A 26 -11.51 14.80 12.49
N ASP A 27 -12.66 14.13 12.36
CA ASP A 27 -12.75 12.66 12.24
C ASP A 27 -12.60 12.17 10.79
N PHE A 28 -12.07 13.01 9.88
CA PHE A 28 -11.93 12.64 8.48
C PHE A 28 -10.84 11.57 8.30
N LEU A 29 -11.25 10.41 7.77
CA LEU A 29 -10.37 9.33 7.32
C LEU A 29 -10.54 9.13 5.82
N ALA A 30 -9.45 9.21 5.07
CA ALA A 30 -9.42 8.88 3.66
C ALA A 30 -8.64 7.60 3.41
N PHE A 31 -9.25 6.71 2.63
CA PHE A 31 -8.57 5.62 1.94
C PHE A 31 -8.35 6.03 0.49
N SER A 32 -7.10 5.95 0.04
CA SER A 32 -6.70 6.26 -1.33
C SER A 32 -5.90 5.10 -1.89
N PHE A 33 -6.18 4.71 -3.13
CA PHE A 33 -5.53 3.59 -3.78
C PHE A 33 -4.99 4.06 -5.11
N PHE A 34 -3.68 4.18 -5.15
CA PHE A 34 -2.92 4.74 -6.24
C PHE A 34 -2.34 3.62 -7.07
N LEU A 35 -2.46 3.80 -8.38
CA LEU A 35 -1.72 3.07 -9.41
C LEU A 35 -1.69 1.55 -9.23
N TRP A 36 -2.63 0.85 -9.85
CA TRP A 36 -2.47 -0.58 -10.09
C TRP A 36 -1.71 -0.79 -11.39
N PHE A 37 -0.49 -1.32 -11.26
CA PHE A 37 0.37 -1.67 -12.37
C PHE A 37 0.46 -3.18 -12.52
N GLU A 38 -0.01 -3.68 -13.66
CA GLU A 38 0.16 -5.07 -14.05
C GLU A 38 0.88 -5.13 -15.41
N PRO A 39 2.18 -5.44 -15.42
CA PRO A 39 2.91 -5.63 -16.66
C PRO A 39 2.41 -6.88 -17.41
N LYS A 40 2.35 -6.81 -18.74
CA LYS A 40 1.91 -7.90 -19.67
C LYS A 40 0.40 -8.08 -19.82
N TYR A 41 -0.42 -7.17 -19.29
CA TYR A 41 -1.87 -7.19 -19.48
C TYR A 41 -2.31 -6.01 -20.34
N THR A 42 -3.21 -6.26 -21.27
CA THR A 42 -4.03 -5.22 -21.90
C THR A 42 -5.01 -4.65 -20.87
N LEU A 43 -5.56 -3.46 -21.12
CA LEU A 43 -6.58 -2.89 -20.22
C LEU A 43 -7.79 -3.82 -20.04
N ALA A 44 -8.18 -4.55 -21.08
CA ALA A 44 -9.31 -5.49 -21.02
C ALA A 44 -9.02 -6.70 -20.10
N GLU A 45 -7.81 -7.26 -20.17
CA GLU A 45 -7.42 -8.37 -19.31
C GLU A 45 -7.26 -7.92 -17.86
N LEU A 46 -6.72 -6.72 -17.63
CA LEU A 46 -6.60 -6.15 -16.29
C LEU A 46 -7.98 -5.92 -15.64
N LYS A 47 -8.96 -5.39 -16.38
CA LYS A 47 -10.34 -5.25 -15.90
C LYS A 47 -10.95 -6.58 -15.49
N THR A 48 -10.67 -7.63 -16.25
CA THR A 48 -11.13 -8.99 -15.95
C THR A 48 -10.47 -9.51 -14.67
N LEU A 49 -9.17 -9.25 -14.48
CA LEU A 49 -8.40 -9.65 -13.30
C LEU A 49 -8.92 -8.99 -12.01
N VAL A 50 -9.23 -7.69 -12.05
CA VAL A 50 -9.64 -6.92 -10.85
C VAL A 50 -11.15 -6.92 -10.60
N ALA A 51 -11.96 -7.48 -11.52
CA ALA A 51 -13.41 -7.53 -11.38
C ALA A 51 -13.91 -8.08 -10.03
N PRO A 52 -13.32 -9.16 -9.46
CA PRO A 52 -13.75 -9.68 -8.15
C PRO A 52 -13.54 -8.68 -7.01
N LEU A 53 -12.42 -7.95 -7.02
CA LEU A 53 -12.12 -6.92 -6.01
C LEU A 53 -13.14 -5.79 -6.09
N PHE A 54 -13.43 -5.32 -7.31
CA PHE A 54 -14.38 -4.25 -7.55
C PHE A 54 -15.81 -4.65 -7.22
N GLN A 55 -16.16 -5.91 -7.41
CA GLN A 55 -17.44 -6.42 -6.95
C GLN A 55 -17.52 -6.39 -5.41
N ALA A 56 -16.48 -6.85 -4.72
CA ALA A 56 -16.45 -6.79 -3.25
C ALA A 56 -16.59 -5.34 -2.73
N TRP A 57 -15.95 -4.37 -3.38
CA TRP A 57 -16.12 -2.95 -3.01
C TRP A 57 -17.55 -2.44 -3.22
N LYS A 58 -18.19 -2.80 -4.34
CA LYS A 58 -19.60 -2.47 -4.56
C LYS A 58 -20.51 -3.11 -3.51
N ASP A 59 -20.22 -4.34 -3.10
CA ASP A 59 -20.96 -5.03 -2.04
C ASP A 59 -20.80 -4.34 -0.67
N PHE A 60 -19.69 -3.62 -0.46
CA PHE A 60 -19.46 -2.75 0.70
C PHE A 60 -19.92 -1.29 0.48
N GLU A 61 -20.65 -1.01 -0.59
CA GLU A 61 -21.13 0.34 -0.94
C GLU A 61 -19.98 1.36 -1.12
N ILE A 62 -18.79 0.89 -1.48
CA ILE A 62 -17.63 1.72 -1.77
C ILE A 62 -17.70 2.20 -3.22
N GLU A 63 -17.98 3.47 -3.41
CA GLU A 63 -17.90 4.12 -4.72
C GLU A 63 -16.46 4.51 -5.06
N PHE A 64 -16.06 4.19 -6.29
CA PHE A 64 -14.74 4.55 -6.81
C PHE A 64 -14.79 5.18 -8.19
N ASN A 65 -13.87 6.11 -8.43
CA ASN A 65 -13.63 6.70 -9.75
C ASN A 65 -12.16 6.49 -10.13
N GLY A 66 -11.93 5.88 -11.28
CA GLY A 66 -10.59 5.56 -11.77
C GLY A 66 -10.32 6.16 -13.14
N THR A 67 -9.07 6.57 -13.34
CA THR A 67 -8.53 6.86 -14.66
C THR A 67 -7.88 5.60 -15.21
N GLU A 68 -8.18 5.27 -16.46
CA GLU A 68 -7.69 4.09 -17.14
C GLU A 68 -6.80 4.51 -18.31
N SER A 69 -5.62 3.92 -18.41
CA SER A 69 -4.72 4.20 -19.53
C SER A 69 -3.83 3.01 -19.84
N GLU A 70 -3.58 2.77 -21.13
CA GLU A 70 -2.69 1.72 -21.61
C GLU A 70 -1.47 2.38 -22.25
N HIS A 71 -0.26 1.89 -21.95
CA HIS A 71 0.99 2.51 -22.37
C HIS A 71 1.95 1.48 -22.96
N GLU A 72 2.63 1.85 -24.04
CA GLU A 72 3.57 0.95 -24.71
C GLU A 72 4.90 0.78 -23.96
N SER A 73 5.20 1.66 -22.98
CA SER A 73 6.46 1.67 -22.25
C SER A 73 6.28 1.94 -20.77
N HIS A 74 7.19 1.40 -19.96
CA HIS A 74 7.20 1.60 -18.51
C HIS A 74 7.34 3.08 -18.14
N TYR A 75 8.09 3.85 -18.93
CA TYR A 75 8.22 5.28 -18.70
C TYR A 75 6.88 6.01 -18.88
N GLY A 76 6.14 5.71 -19.96
CA GLY A 76 4.80 6.26 -20.16
C GLY A 76 3.88 5.92 -19.01
N THR A 77 3.98 4.67 -18.53
CA THR A 77 3.23 4.21 -17.37
C THR A 77 3.56 5.01 -16.10
N GLN A 78 4.84 5.11 -15.77
CA GLN A 78 5.31 5.78 -14.57
C GLN A 78 4.99 7.29 -14.60
N ALA A 79 5.17 7.94 -15.75
CA ALA A 79 4.88 9.35 -15.92
C ALA A 79 3.38 9.66 -15.75
N ALA A 80 2.49 8.74 -16.17
CA ALA A 80 1.05 8.89 -15.99
C ALA A 80 0.58 8.52 -14.57
N GLY A 81 1.21 7.53 -13.95
CA GLY A 81 0.76 6.93 -12.68
C GLY A 81 1.40 7.50 -11.41
N PHE A 82 2.61 8.07 -11.50
CA PHE A 82 3.37 8.59 -10.37
C PHE A 82 3.70 10.08 -10.57
N PRO A 83 2.80 11.00 -10.16
CA PRO A 83 3.16 12.41 -10.10
C PRO A 83 4.24 12.66 -9.06
N SER A 84 4.92 13.80 -9.16
CA SER A 84 5.95 14.18 -8.19
C SER A 84 5.39 14.25 -6.77
N GLU A 85 5.91 13.42 -5.87
CA GLU A 85 5.53 13.45 -4.45
C GLU A 85 6.28 14.55 -3.70
N VAL A 86 5.62 15.16 -2.73
CA VAL A 86 6.29 16.01 -1.72
C VAL A 86 6.80 15.08 -0.62
N VAL A 87 8.13 14.97 -0.50
CA VAL A 87 8.80 14.08 0.46
C VAL A 87 9.74 14.88 1.38
N GLY A 88 10.08 14.31 2.54
CA GLY A 88 11.19 14.82 3.36
C GLY A 88 10.84 15.87 4.42
N GLY A 89 9.60 15.85 4.94
CA GLY A 89 9.26 16.70 6.09
C GLY A 89 10.06 16.32 7.34
N SER A 90 10.74 17.28 7.97
CA SER A 90 11.57 17.10 9.17
C SER A 90 10.80 16.63 10.41
N LYS A 91 9.47 16.67 10.34
CA LYS A 91 8.53 16.35 11.41
C LYS A 91 7.89 14.97 11.26
N THR A 92 8.47 14.07 10.46
CA THR A 92 7.84 12.80 10.12
C THR A 92 8.71 11.64 10.57
N GLU A 93 8.16 10.76 11.40
CA GLU A 93 8.79 9.49 11.73
C GLU A 93 8.08 8.36 10.99
N THR A 94 8.87 7.45 10.42
CA THR A 94 8.34 6.33 9.63
C THR A 94 8.90 4.99 10.12
N ALA A 95 8.09 3.95 10.03
CA ALA A 95 8.52 2.58 10.28
C ALA A 95 7.92 1.64 9.23
N GLY A 96 8.75 0.76 8.68
CA GLY A 96 8.35 -0.20 7.65
C GLY A 96 8.19 -1.61 8.20
N ARG A 97 7.16 -2.34 7.73
CA ARG A 97 6.96 -3.76 8.03
C ARG A 97 6.53 -4.55 6.80
N LEU A 98 7.16 -5.71 6.62
CA LEU A 98 6.75 -6.71 5.66
C LEU A 98 5.67 -7.61 6.26
N PHE A 99 4.58 -7.81 5.52
CA PHE A 99 3.49 -8.71 5.86
C PHE A 99 3.55 -9.96 4.98
N PRO A 100 3.77 -11.15 5.58
CA PRO A 100 3.83 -12.41 4.84
C PRO A 100 2.52 -12.75 4.14
N THR A 101 2.60 -13.39 2.97
CA THR A 101 1.43 -13.85 2.20
C THR A 101 0.54 -14.79 3.01
N GLU A 102 1.14 -15.65 3.84
CA GLU A 102 0.42 -16.57 4.72
C GLU A 102 -0.51 -15.86 5.71
N ASN A 103 -0.26 -14.58 6.02
CA ASN A 103 -1.15 -13.83 6.90
C ASN A 103 -2.50 -13.55 6.25
N PHE A 104 -2.58 -13.52 4.92
CA PHE A 104 -3.81 -13.21 4.19
C PHE A 104 -4.58 -14.46 3.75
N GLN A 105 -4.01 -15.66 3.97
CA GLN A 105 -4.64 -16.95 3.64
C GLN A 105 -5.31 -17.60 4.86
N ASP A 106 -4.90 -17.21 6.06
CA ASP A 106 -5.47 -17.71 7.32
C ASP A 106 -6.28 -16.60 8.01
N ALA A 107 -7.53 -16.90 8.36
CA ALA A 107 -8.44 -15.90 8.92
C ALA A 107 -7.95 -15.30 10.26
N ALA A 108 -7.30 -16.10 11.12
CA ALA A 108 -6.81 -15.62 12.40
C ALA A 108 -5.58 -14.70 12.22
N LYS A 109 -4.65 -15.08 11.33
CA LYS A 109 -3.51 -14.23 10.98
C LYS A 109 -3.94 -12.97 10.25
N PHE A 110 -4.99 -13.05 9.43
CA PHE A 110 -5.56 -11.91 8.71
C PHE A 110 -6.10 -10.90 9.72
N ASN A 111 -6.99 -11.34 10.61
CA ASN A 111 -7.58 -10.48 11.64
C ASN A 111 -6.50 -9.83 12.51
N LYS A 112 -5.49 -10.60 12.93
CA LYS A 112 -4.36 -10.05 13.70
C LYS A 112 -3.58 -8.98 12.92
N SER A 113 -3.37 -9.19 11.61
CA SER A 113 -2.67 -8.21 10.77
C SER A 113 -3.51 -6.95 10.57
N PHE A 114 -4.81 -7.12 10.34
CA PHE A 114 -5.78 -6.03 10.25
C PHE A 114 -5.84 -5.22 11.55
N ASP A 115 -5.93 -5.87 12.70
CA ASP A 115 -6.00 -5.20 14.01
C ASP A 115 -4.76 -4.33 14.28
N VAL A 116 -3.57 -4.81 13.89
CA VAL A 116 -2.33 -4.03 14.02
C VAL A 116 -2.39 -2.77 13.16
N LEU A 117 -2.77 -2.89 11.89
CA LEU A 117 -2.89 -1.76 10.97
C LEU A 117 -3.97 -0.79 11.45
N LYS A 118 -5.15 -1.31 11.81
CA LYS A 118 -6.26 -0.51 12.36
C LYS A 118 -5.82 0.25 13.61
N SER A 119 -5.08 -0.39 14.52
CA SER A 119 -4.63 0.27 15.76
C SER A 119 -3.68 1.45 15.52
N LEU A 120 -2.95 1.48 14.41
CA LEU A 120 -2.12 2.61 14.01
C LEU A 120 -2.99 3.76 13.51
N SER A 121 -3.97 3.45 12.66
CA SER A 121 -4.96 4.42 12.18
C SER A 121 -5.77 5.00 13.35
N ASP A 122 -6.30 4.16 14.24
CA ASP A 122 -7.09 4.60 15.41
C ASP A 122 -6.31 5.57 16.33
N LYS A 123 -4.98 5.56 16.27
CA LYS A 123 -4.10 6.45 17.05
C LYS A 123 -3.68 7.72 16.30
N GLY A 124 -4.30 8.00 15.15
CA GLY A 124 -4.00 9.15 14.30
C GLY A 124 -2.84 8.93 13.32
N GLY A 125 -2.23 7.73 13.30
CA GLY A 125 -1.15 7.41 12.36
C GLY A 125 -1.66 7.28 10.93
N GLN A 126 -0.80 7.58 9.96
CA GLN A 126 -1.05 7.31 8.55
C GLN A 126 -0.36 6.01 8.14
N ILE A 127 -0.90 5.35 7.12
CA ILE A 127 -0.35 4.09 6.62
C ILE A 127 -0.21 4.21 5.12
N ILE A 128 0.95 3.80 4.60
CA ILE A 128 1.20 3.64 3.16
C ILE A 128 1.49 2.17 2.91
N GLY A 129 0.65 1.49 2.15
CA GLY A 129 0.83 0.10 1.74
C GLY A 129 1.39 0.00 0.34
N PHE A 130 2.33 -0.90 0.12
CA PHE A 130 2.83 -1.29 -1.19
C PHE A 130 2.60 -2.79 -1.38
N GLY A 131 1.76 -3.15 -2.35
CA GLY A 131 1.64 -4.52 -2.82
C GLY A 131 2.78 -4.83 -3.77
N ILE A 132 3.87 -5.41 -3.25
CA ILE A 132 5.06 -5.78 -4.04
C ILE A 132 5.47 -7.17 -3.60
N THR A 133 5.63 -8.08 -4.57
CA THR A 133 6.16 -9.41 -4.33
C THR A 133 7.61 -9.51 -4.80
N GLY A 134 8.37 -10.46 -4.25
CA GLY A 134 9.73 -10.76 -4.72
C GLY A 134 9.80 -11.40 -6.11
N GLY A 135 8.67 -11.57 -6.80
CA GLY A 135 8.53 -12.31 -8.04
C GLY A 135 8.74 -13.82 -7.89
N PRO A 136 8.46 -14.62 -8.93
CA PRO A 136 8.76 -16.05 -8.92
C PRO A 136 10.27 -16.28 -8.90
N GLY A 137 10.71 -17.31 -8.16
CA GLY A 137 12.11 -17.76 -8.18
C GLY A 137 12.52 -18.35 -9.54
N PRO A 138 13.81 -18.73 -9.71
CA PRO A 138 14.84 -18.78 -8.68
C PRO A 138 15.45 -17.40 -8.36
N TYR A 139 15.85 -17.21 -7.11
CA TYR A 139 16.51 -15.98 -6.67
C TYR A 139 18.03 -16.14 -6.70
N PRO A 140 18.79 -15.24 -7.35
CA PRO A 140 20.25 -15.24 -7.27
C PRO A 140 20.73 -14.97 -5.84
N ASP A 141 21.91 -15.47 -5.49
CA ASP A 141 22.53 -15.21 -4.19
C ASP A 141 22.83 -13.72 -4.02
N LYS A 142 22.15 -13.09 -3.05
CA LYS A 142 22.16 -11.64 -2.80
C LYS A 142 21.85 -11.37 -1.34
N ALA A 143 22.34 -10.25 -0.82
CA ALA A 143 22.08 -9.79 0.55
C ALA A 143 20.65 -9.27 0.81
N VAL A 144 19.68 -9.56 -0.07
CA VAL A 144 18.30 -9.12 0.11
C VAL A 144 17.67 -9.92 1.23
N ASN A 145 17.01 -9.23 2.18
CA ASN A 145 16.31 -9.88 3.27
C ASN A 145 15.34 -10.96 2.74
N PRO A 146 15.48 -12.24 3.15
CA PRO A 146 14.65 -13.33 2.67
C PRO A 146 13.15 -13.12 2.87
N ALA A 147 12.74 -12.32 3.87
CA ALA A 147 11.33 -12.01 4.12
C ALA A 147 10.61 -11.40 2.90
N TRP A 148 11.33 -10.68 2.03
CA TRP A 148 10.77 -10.11 0.79
C TRP A 148 10.22 -11.17 -0.16
N ARG A 149 10.71 -12.42 -0.11
CA ARG A 149 10.29 -13.48 -1.04
C ARG A 149 8.88 -14.00 -0.76
N GLY A 150 8.46 -13.97 0.50
CA GLY A 150 7.14 -14.43 0.93
C GLY A 150 6.23 -13.32 1.44
N SER A 151 6.51 -12.06 1.07
CA SER A 151 5.69 -10.92 1.48
C SER A 151 4.62 -10.62 0.44
N ALA A 152 3.41 -10.34 0.91
CA ALA A 152 2.31 -9.83 0.08
C ALA A 152 2.25 -8.29 0.09
N MET A 153 2.74 -7.67 1.16
CA MET A 153 2.67 -6.22 1.34
C MET A 153 3.87 -5.71 2.14
N TRP A 154 4.36 -4.54 1.77
CA TRP A 154 5.20 -3.69 2.61
C TRP A 154 4.39 -2.48 3.06
N ALA A 155 4.15 -2.36 4.37
CA ALA A 155 3.45 -1.20 4.92
C ALA A 155 4.42 -0.28 5.65
N ILE A 156 4.21 1.02 5.48
CA ILE A 156 4.93 2.10 6.16
C ILE A 156 3.93 2.81 7.05
N SER A 157 4.17 2.79 8.36
CA SER A 157 3.48 3.66 9.29
C SER A 157 4.15 5.02 9.33
N VAL A 158 3.35 6.07 9.38
CA VAL A 158 3.81 7.46 9.42
C VAL A 158 3.16 8.15 10.61
N ILE A 159 3.97 8.81 11.44
CA ILE A 159 3.51 9.72 12.48
C ILE A 159 4.17 11.08 12.28
N VAL A 160 3.43 12.14 12.57
CA VAL A 160 3.94 13.51 12.48
C VAL A 160 4.25 14.02 13.89
N THR A 161 5.52 14.29 14.16
CA THR A 161 6.01 14.88 15.40
C THR A 161 5.82 16.40 15.35
N ASP A 162 5.14 16.99 16.35
CA ASP A 162 4.81 18.43 16.48
C ASP A 162 3.55 18.97 15.76
N GLN A 163 2.44 18.23 15.81
CA GLN A 163 1.10 18.84 15.75
C GLN A 163 0.74 19.37 17.15
N VAL A 164 1.31 20.53 17.49
CA VAL A 164 0.83 21.38 18.58
C VAL A 164 -0.11 22.40 17.96
N ASP A 165 -1.37 21.98 17.76
CA ASP A 165 -2.59 22.77 17.92
C ASP A 165 -3.79 21.86 17.60
N GLY A 166 -4.16 21.06 18.61
CA GLY A 166 -5.38 20.24 18.63
C GLY A 166 -5.17 18.73 18.52
N VAL A 167 -4.50 18.11 19.50
CA VAL A 167 -4.37 16.64 19.68
C VAL A 167 -3.50 16.00 18.59
N LEU A 168 -2.21 15.78 18.80
CA LEU A 168 -1.65 14.57 19.42
C LEU A 168 -0.21 14.85 19.85
N ALA A 169 -0.01 15.16 21.13
CA ALA A 169 1.28 14.95 21.77
C ALA A 169 1.45 13.45 22.04
N GLN A 170 1.93 12.67 21.05
CA GLN A 170 2.52 11.39 21.39
C GLN A 170 3.90 11.66 21.99
N ASN A 171 3.91 11.90 23.30
CA ASN A 171 5.10 11.80 24.13
C ASN A 171 5.80 10.49 23.79
N GLY A 172 7.04 10.61 23.30
CA GLY A 172 7.88 9.52 22.85
C GLY A 172 7.84 8.32 23.79
N ARG A 173 7.17 7.27 23.35
CA ARG A 173 7.42 5.92 23.84
C ARG A 173 7.58 5.04 22.62
N LEU A 174 8.84 4.96 22.16
CA LEU A 174 9.34 3.91 21.29
C LEU A 174 8.73 2.56 21.74
N LEU A 175 7.77 2.08 20.96
CA LEU A 175 7.13 0.78 21.16
C LEU A 175 8.13 -0.30 20.79
N ARG A 176 8.87 -0.76 21.80
CA ARG A 176 9.70 -1.97 21.76
C ARG A 176 8.78 -3.19 21.70
N ILE A 177 8.25 -3.52 20.52
CA ILE A 177 7.50 -4.76 20.31
C ILE A 177 8.44 -5.80 19.70
N LEU A 178 9.18 -6.54 20.54
CA LEU A 178 9.63 -7.92 20.29
C LEU A 178 10.04 -8.55 21.64
N ASN A 179 9.10 -9.23 22.29
CA ASN A 179 9.29 -10.49 23.02
C ASN A 179 8.04 -10.83 23.83
N THR A 180 7.16 -11.63 23.24
CA THR A 180 6.35 -12.68 23.87
C THR A 180 5.93 -13.64 22.77
#